data_AF-A0A5S4G074-F1
#
_entry.id   AF-A0A5S4G074-F1
#
_cell.length_a   1.000
_cell.length_b   1.000
_cell.length_c   1.000
_cell.angle_alpha   90.00
_cell.angle_beta   90.00
_cell.angle_gamma   90.00
#
_symmetry.space_group_name_H-M   'P 1'
#
loop_
_entity.id
_entity.type
_entity.pdbx_description
1 polymer ?
#
loop_
_entity_poly.entity_id
_entity_poly.type
_entity_poly.pdbx_seq_one_letter_code
_entity_poly.pdbx_strand_id
1 'polypeptide(L)'
;MALRTLLACTATALVSIPGVAPVTHADAGPARSAGSTNSALAASLRTPSGVRVTVHKSMIGSARVASAEISPADPAAPADEYLVPANAKATAGFVDLYEDFAVETDDWSDVATLTFTFSRPVRDPHLHVFGTGGSSGDLVNRDDYWPAIELVGGVPAKPTFTQVAGFPGYRVTASAIEPEWVYLAESTTCGVVYTCGTVQVSGIVRSFTVKLRAHDVHYGTDRTTPQMWAAFKLSLTEDGSDAPASYGAASHAITDSYLGESVSADHPDAVSMTPRALPVDTDDDDAVGSARTRMTLRGRDVALSVPVKSGSASNVAGWIDFDRNGRFDADERATTQVSGGNTAKLHWTIPRLLRTGPTWMRLRLTAKSESVTSATGWADSGEVEDHRIDLEAVSADSDDDA
;
A
#
# COMPACT_ATOMS: atom_id res chain seq x y z
N MET A 1 -5.44 -13.52 47.56
CA MET A 1 -3.98 -13.42 47.35
C MET A 1 -3.67 -13.85 45.92
N ALA A 2 -3.61 -12.89 45.00
CA ALA A 2 -2.89 -12.96 43.72
C ALA A 2 -3.09 -11.59 43.04
N LEU A 3 -1.99 -10.86 42.98
CA LEU A 3 -1.84 -9.48 42.53
C LEU A 3 -1.92 -9.44 40.99
N ARG A 4 -2.81 -8.63 40.41
CA ARG A 4 -2.77 -8.32 38.96
C ARG A 4 -2.11 -6.96 38.76
N THR A 5 -0.97 -7.02 38.11
CA THR A 5 -0.07 -5.93 37.74
C THR A 5 -0.78 -4.94 36.81
N LEU A 6 -0.94 -3.69 37.24
CA LEU A 6 -1.24 -2.58 36.34
C LEU A 6 0.02 -2.27 35.52
N LEU A 7 -0.07 -2.35 34.19
CA LEU A 7 0.93 -1.79 33.29
C LEU A 7 0.64 -0.29 33.16
N ALA A 8 1.34 0.52 33.94
CA ALA A 8 1.33 1.97 33.81
C ALA A 8 2.24 2.40 32.65
N CYS A 9 1.68 3.11 31.66
CA CYS A 9 2.46 3.83 30.67
C CYS A 9 3.18 5.00 31.35
N THR A 10 4.46 4.83 31.69
CA THR A 10 5.31 5.93 32.16
C THR A 10 5.91 6.67 30.98
N ALA A 11 5.54 7.96 30.83
CA ALA A 11 6.21 8.90 29.96
C ALA A 11 7.61 9.23 30.51
N THR A 12 8.66 8.88 29.77
CA THR A 12 10.05 9.17 30.16
C THR A 12 10.44 10.57 29.65
N ALA A 13 10.66 11.50 30.58
CA ALA A 13 11.23 12.81 30.28
C ALA A 13 12.74 12.67 29.98
N LEU A 14 13.17 13.18 28.82
CA LEU A 14 14.59 13.25 28.45
C LEU A 14 15.23 14.55 28.94
N VAL A 15 16.27 14.41 29.76
CA VAL A 15 17.21 15.47 30.16
C VAL A 15 18.28 15.62 29.07
N SER A 16 18.52 16.84 28.60
CA SER A 16 19.57 17.18 27.64
C SER A 16 20.86 17.60 28.35
N ILE A 17 21.99 17.05 27.89
CA ILE A 17 23.35 17.53 28.20
C ILE A 17 24.04 17.84 26.86
N PRO A 18 24.74 18.97 26.69
CA PRO A 18 25.35 19.33 25.42
C PRO A 18 26.80 18.81 25.31
N GLY A 19 27.20 18.40 24.10
CA GLY A 19 28.59 18.50 23.68
C GLY A 19 29.15 17.38 22.80
N VAL A 20 29.66 17.81 21.64
CA VAL A 20 30.67 17.18 20.76
C VAL A 20 30.14 16.29 19.63
N ALA A 21 30.22 16.82 18.40
CA ALA A 21 30.06 16.09 17.13
C ALA A 21 31.37 15.37 16.75
N PRO A 22 31.28 14.28 15.97
CA PRO A 22 31.89 14.34 14.64
C PRO A 22 31.12 13.59 13.50
N VAL A 23 31.19 14.22 12.32
CA VAL A 23 31.39 13.71 10.95
C VAL A 23 30.70 12.39 10.48
N THR A 24 29.68 12.61 9.65
CA THR A 24 29.15 11.85 8.49
C THR A 24 29.51 10.37 8.27
N HIS A 25 28.49 9.52 8.41
CA HIS A 25 28.19 8.41 7.51
C HIS A 25 26.68 8.44 7.18
N ALA A 26 26.32 8.02 5.97
CA ALA A 26 24.94 7.94 5.51
C ALA A 26 24.20 6.85 6.30
N ASP A 27 23.59 7.24 7.42
CA ASP A 27 22.74 6.35 8.19
C ASP A 27 21.34 6.29 7.57
N ALA A 28 21.01 5.13 7.03
CA ALA A 28 19.64 4.66 6.87
C ALA A 28 19.02 4.45 8.27
N GLY A 29 18.58 5.54 8.89
CA GLY A 29 17.74 5.50 10.09
C GLY A 29 16.29 5.12 9.76
N PRO A 30 15.51 4.63 10.74
CA PRO A 30 14.13 4.21 10.51
C PRO A 30 13.34 5.41 10.00
N ALA A 31 12.58 5.21 8.92
CA ALA A 31 11.81 6.25 8.26
C ALA A 31 10.83 6.90 9.25
N ARG A 32 11.24 8.00 9.89
CA ARG A 32 10.32 8.99 10.47
C ARG A 32 9.31 9.34 9.38
N SER A 33 8.05 9.49 9.78
CA SER A 33 6.86 9.84 8.98
C SER A 33 6.96 11.20 8.25
N ALA A 34 8.05 11.45 7.55
CA ALA A 34 8.35 12.70 6.86
C ALA A 34 7.26 12.98 5.82
N GLY A 35 6.46 14.02 6.07
CA GLY A 35 5.39 14.46 5.18
C GLY A 35 4.01 13.85 5.45
N SER A 36 3.80 13.16 6.57
CA SER A 36 2.44 12.83 7.04
C SER A 36 1.89 13.97 7.91
N THR A 37 0.62 14.33 7.73
CA THR A 37 -0.06 15.38 8.50
C THR A 37 -1.46 14.93 8.89
N ASN A 38 -1.94 15.38 10.04
CA ASN A 38 -3.33 15.19 10.44
C ASN A 38 -3.89 16.49 11.02
N SER A 39 -5.15 16.77 10.73
CA SER A 39 -5.91 17.94 11.18
C SER A 39 -7.39 17.60 11.25
N ALA A 40 -8.20 18.52 11.79
CA ALA A 40 -9.65 18.34 11.85
C ALA A 40 -10.33 18.16 10.49
N LEU A 41 -9.74 18.69 9.41
CA LEU A 41 -10.33 18.67 8.06
C LEU A 41 -9.70 17.65 7.11
N ALA A 42 -8.44 17.30 7.33
CA ALA A 42 -7.74 16.36 6.46
C ALA A 42 -6.56 15.66 7.12
N ALA A 43 -6.30 14.44 6.66
CA ALA A 43 -5.05 13.71 6.88
C ALA A 43 -4.31 13.51 5.55
N SER A 44 -2.98 13.52 5.56
CA SER A 44 -2.14 13.12 4.43
C SER A 44 -1.14 12.08 4.88
N LEU A 45 -1.09 10.95 4.17
CA LEU A 45 -0.22 9.80 4.43
C LEU A 45 0.56 9.42 3.17
N ARG A 46 1.58 8.59 3.34
CA ARG A 46 2.36 8.04 2.22
C ARG A 46 2.67 6.56 2.46
N THR A 47 2.48 5.73 1.44
CA THR A 47 2.90 4.32 1.44
C THR A 47 4.40 4.19 1.20
N PRO A 48 5.03 3.04 1.53
CA PRO A 48 6.45 2.80 1.24
C PRO A 48 6.81 2.99 -0.24
N SER A 49 5.97 2.45 -1.13
CA SER A 49 6.07 2.65 -2.59
C SER A 49 5.96 4.10 -3.05
N GLY A 50 5.50 5.03 -2.20
CA GLY A 50 5.44 6.47 -2.49
C GLY A 50 4.07 6.99 -2.92
N VAL A 51 3.04 6.16 -2.96
CA VAL A 51 1.64 6.59 -3.17
C VAL A 51 1.21 7.50 -2.02
N ARG A 52 0.71 8.69 -2.34
CA ARG A 52 0.13 9.59 -1.34
C ARG A 52 -1.36 9.30 -1.19
N VAL A 53 -1.82 9.25 0.05
CA VAL A 53 -3.25 9.19 0.39
C VAL A 53 -3.63 10.48 1.11
N THR A 54 -4.65 11.16 0.64
CA THR A 54 -5.25 12.31 1.31
C THR A 54 -6.66 11.95 1.74
N VAL A 55 -6.95 12.07 3.03
CA VAL A 55 -8.28 11.80 3.59
C VAL A 55 -8.94 13.13 3.90
N HIS A 56 -9.96 13.50 3.14
CA HIS A 56 -10.77 14.68 3.44
C HIS A 56 -11.91 14.31 4.39
N LYS A 57 -12.12 15.09 5.43
CA LYS A 57 -13.08 14.83 6.50
C LYS A 57 -14.18 15.88 6.44
N SER A 58 -15.43 15.45 6.31
CA SER A 58 -16.59 16.34 6.37
C SER A 58 -17.48 15.90 7.52
N MET A 59 -17.58 16.73 8.56
CA MET A 59 -18.44 16.47 9.71
C MET A 59 -19.91 16.56 9.33
N ILE A 60 -20.76 15.82 10.02
CA ILE A 60 -22.22 15.84 9.85
C ILE A 60 -22.84 16.45 11.12
N GLY A 61 -23.79 17.37 10.92
CA GLY A 61 -24.45 18.07 12.03
C GLY A 61 -23.47 18.91 12.85
N SER A 62 -23.51 18.74 14.17
CA SER A 62 -22.65 19.43 15.14
C SER A 62 -21.32 18.72 15.43
N ALA A 63 -21.06 17.57 14.78
CA ALA A 63 -19.84 16.82 15.02
C ALA A 63 -18.59 17.65 14.75
N ARG A 64 -17.53 17.41 15.53
CA ARG A 64 -16.20 17.99 15.31
C ARG A 64 -15.11 16.97 15.57
N VAL A 65 -13.93 17.22 15.01
CA VAL A 65 -12.70 16.51 15.41
C VAL A 65 -12.05 17.26 16.56
N ALA A 66 -12.10 16.70 17.76
CA ALA A 66 -11.54 17.27 18.99
C ALA A 66 -10.04 17.01 19.14
N SER A 67 -9.56 15.85 18.67
CA SER A 67 -8.14 15.52 18.53
C SER A 67 -7.87 14.89 17.18
N ALA A 68 -6.74 15.21 16.58
CA ALA A 68 -6.29 14.69 15.29
C ALA A 68 -4.79 14.37 15.36
N GLU A 69 -4.46 13.08 15.42
CA GLU A 69 -3.09 12.60 15.61
C GLU A 69 -2.63 11.70 14.47
N ILE A 70 -1.32 11.70 14.22
CA ILE A 70 -0.69 10.71 13.33
C ILE A 70 -0.36 9.48 14.17
N SER A 71 -0.81 8.31 13.70
CA SER A 71 -0.26 7.03 14.16
C SER A 71 0.99 6.74 13.34
N PRO A 72 2.21 6.84 13.92
CA PRO A 72 3.43 6.66 13.16
C PRO A 72 3.54 5.25 12.58
N ALA A 73 4.35 5.13 11.53
CA ALA A 73 4.82 3.84 11.05
C ALA A 73 5.72 3.20 12.10
N ASP A 74 5.45 1.95 12.44
CA ASP A 74 6.28 1.16 13.35
C ASP A 74 6.57 -0.21 12.73
N PRO A 75 7.67 -0.32 11.94
CA PRO A 75 8.09 -1.59 11.34
C PRO A 75 8.53 -2.64 12.36
N ALA A 76 8.82 -2.25 13.61
CA ALA A 76 9.23 -3.16 14.67
C ALA A 76 8.03 -3.64 15.51
N ALA A 77 6.84 -3.11 15.27
CA ALA A 77 5.63 -3.53 15.97
C ALA A 77 5.37 -5.03 15.70
N PRO A 78 4.99 -5.80 16.74
CA PRO A 78 4.61 -7.19 16.55
C PRO A 78 3.38 -7.30 15.66
N ALA A 79 3.24 -8.48 15.05
CA ALA A 79 2.07 -8.79 14.25
C ALA A 79 0.78 -8.58 15.05
N ASP A 80 -0.26 -8.11 14.37
CA ASP A 80 -1.58 -7.87 14.95
C ASP A 80 -2.57 -8.86 14.34
N GLU A 81 -3.25 -9.65 15.17
CA GLU A 81 -4.19 -10.66 14.69
C GLU A 81 -5.38 -10.07 13.93
N TYR A 82 -5.67 -8.78 14.11
CA TYR A 82 -6.75 -8.09 13.40
C TYR A 82 -6.29 -7.44 12.10
N LEU A 83 -4.98 -7.23 11.92
CA LEU A 83 -4.45 -6.47 10.78
C LEU A 83 -3.64 -7.39 9.87
N VAL A 84 -4.08 -7.49 8.62
CA VAL A 84 -3.37 -8.21 7.55
C VAL A 84 -3.08 -7.21 6.43
N PRO A 85 -1.87 -7.14 5.86
CA PRO A 85 -0.69 -7.96 6.15
C PRO A 85 -0.24 -7.89 7.62
N ALA A 86 0.38 -8.96 8.13
CA ALA A 86 0.64 -9.13 9.56
C ALA A 86 1.41 -7.95 10.18
N ASN A 87 2.24 -7.27 9.38
CA ASN A 87 3.01 -6.09 9.75
C ASN A 87 2.38 -4.77 9.26
N ALA A 88 1.05 -4.66 9.10
CA ALA A 88 0.36 -3.45 8.64
C ALA A 88 0.69 -2.20 9.50
N LYS A 89 1.15 -2.37 10.74
CA LYS A 89 1.67 -1.29 11.60
C LYS A 89 2.93 -0.61 11.05
N ALA A 90 3.63 -1.22 10.09
CA ALA A 90 4.73 -0.63 9.34
C ALA A 90 4.29 0.56 8.47
N THR A 91 2.99 0.75 8.20
CA THR A 91 2.48 1.95 7.55
C THR A 91 2.02 2.99 8.56
N ALA A 92 2.14 4.27 8.19
CA ALA A 92 1.55 5.36 8.97
C ALA A 92 0.03 5.38 8.82
N GLY A 93 -0.66 5.84 9.86
CA GLY A 93 -2.10 6.04 9.88
C GLY A 93 -2.48 7.34 10.56
N PHE A 94 -3.77 7.53 10.79
CA PHE A 94 -4.29 8.64 11.58
C PHE A 94 -5.31 8.15 12.60
N VAL A 95 -5.43 8.90 13.68
CA VAL A 95 -6.38 8.66 14.77
C VAL A 95 -7.06 9.98 15.07
N ASP A 96 -8.39 9.99 15.06
CA ASP A 96 -9.20 11.15 15.35
C ASP A 96 -10.17 10.85 16.49
N LEU A 97 -10.38 11.84 17.36
CA LEU A 97 -11.48 11.85 18.33
C LEU A 97 -12.60 12.74 17.78
N TYR A 98 -13.76 12.16 17.52
CA TYR A 98 -14.97 12.87 17.12
C TYR A 98 -15.83 13.14 18.35
N GLU A 99 -16.32 14.38 18.50
CA GLU A 99 -17.18 14.80 19.61
C GLU A 99 -18.38 15.62 19.12
N ASP A 100 -19.39 15.78 19.98
CA ASP A 100 -20.64 16.57 19.77
C ASP A 100 -21.43 16.16 18.51
N PHE A 101 -21.28 14.94 18.01
CA PHE A 101 -22.23 14.41 17.02
C PHE A 101 -23.61 14.24 17.66
N ALA A 102 -24.66 14.30 16.82
CA ALA A 102 -26.01 14.05 17.29
C ALA A 102 -26.10 12.65 17.91
N VAL A 103 -26.89 12.50 18.97
CA VAL A 103 -27.15 11.19 19.59
C VAL A 103 -28.63 10.91 19.47
N GLU A 104 -28.94 9.92 18.65
CA GLU A 104 -30.25 9.30 18.58
C GLU A 104 -30.26 8.11 19.55
N THR A 105 -31.16 8.15 20.55
CA THR A 105 -31.23 7.07 21.55
C THR A 105 -31.72 5.80 20.88
N ASP A 106 -30.97 4.71 21.07
CA ASP A 106 -31.22 3.40 20.47
C ASP A 106 -31.25 3.38 18.93
N ASP A 107 -30.73 4.41 18.25
CA ASP A 107 -30.62 4.49 16.79
C ASP A 107 -29.23 4.99 16.34
N TRP A 108 -28.99 4.91 15.03
CA TRP A 108 -27.74 5.27 14.40
C TRP A 108 -27.66 6.75 14.06
N SER A 109 -26.63 7.41 14.56
CA SER A 109 -26.30 8.78 14.23
C SER A 109 -25.15 8.85 13.21
N ASP A 110 -25.31 9.66 12.18
CA ASP A 110 -24.25 9.93 11.20
C ASP A 110 -23.25 10.97 11.77
N VAL A 111 -21.96 10.64 11.75
CA VAL A 111 -20.90 11.43 12.42
C VAL A 111 -20.08 12.26 11.42
N ALA A 112 -19.54 11.60 10.41
CA ALA A 112 -18.70 12.24 9.40
C ALA A 112 -18.62 11.41 8.12
N THR A 113 -18.25 12.03 7.01
CA THR A 113 -17.76 11.34 5.81
C THR A 113 -16.26 11.53 5.67
N LEU A 114 -15.55 10.45 5.35
CA LEU A 114 -14.12 10.42 5.09
C LEU A 114 -13.88 9.99 3.65
N THR A 115 -13.33 10.88 2.83
CA THR A 115 -12.98 10.59 1.44
C THR A 115 -11.47 10.36 1.31
N PHE A 116 -11.09 9.09 1.12
CA PHE A 116 -9.73 8.67 0.87
C PHE A 116 -9.41 8.87 -0.60
N THR A 117 -8.46 9.73 -0.92
CA THR A 117 -8.04 10.05 -2.30
C THR A 117 -6.58 9.67 -2.49
N PHE A 118 -6.32 8.85 -3.50
CA PHE A 118 -4.98 8.43 -3.87
C PHE A 118 -4.37 9.38 -4.90
N SER A 119 -3.05 9.58 -4.85
CA SER A 119 -2.33 10.38 -5.86
C SER A 119 -2.42 9.81 -7.28
N ARG A 120 -2.86 8.56 -7.40
CA ARG A 120 -3.13 7.83 -8.65
C ARG A 120 -4.11 6.68 -8.39
N PRO A 121 -4.70 6.06 -9.42
CA PRO A 121 -5.50 4.86 -9.22
C PRO A 121 -4.64 3.76 -8.58
N VAL A 122 -5.19 3.06 -7.59
CA VAL A 122 -4.56 1.90 -6.94
C VAL A 122 -5.49 0.70 -7.06
N ARG A 123 -4.92 -0.49 -7.13
CA ARG A 123 -5.68 -1.74 -7.16
C ARG A 123 -5.87 -2.26 -5.74
N ASP A 124 -7.11 -2.59 -5.41
CA ASP A 124 -7.46 -3.38 -4.23
C ASP A 124 -6.81 -2.93 -2.91
N PRO A 125 -6.79 -1.62 -2.55
CA PRO A 125 -6.09 -1.17 -1.36
C PRO A 125 -6.71 -1.76 -0.10
N HIS A 126 -5.88 -2.05 0.89
CA HIS A 126 -6.32 -2.51 2.20
C HIS A 126 -6.57 -1.32 3.13
N LEU A 127 -7.77 -1.26 3.70
CA LEU A 127 -8.14 -0.34 4.78
C LEU A 127 -8.09 -1.11 6.10
N HIS A 128 -7.19 -0.68 6.98
CA HIS A 128 -7.03 -1.25 8.32
C HIS A 128 -7.74 -0.36 9.33
N VAL A 129 -8.66 -0.94 10.07
CA VAL A 129 -9.32 -0.31 11.21
C VAL A 129 -8.72 -0.90 12.48
N PHE A 130 -8.25 -0.07 13.41
CA PHE A 130 -7.47 -0.56 14.56
C PHE A 130 -7.88 0.07 15.89
N GLY A 131 -9.18 0.31 16.06
CA GLY A 131 -9.72 0.97 17.26
C GLY A 131 -10.65 2.13 16.92
N THR A 132 -11.63 1.89 16.06
CA THR A 132 -12.74 2.83 15.84
C THR A 132 -13.88 2.47 16.79
N GLY A 133 -14.55 3.43 17.42
CA GLY A 133 -15.53 3.24 18.49
C GLY A 133 -15.18 4.06 19.74
N GLY A 134 -15.93 3.94 20.82
CA GLY A 134 -15.56 4.67 22.03
C GLY A 134 -16.51 4.51 23.19
N SER A 135 -16.13 5.10 24.31
CA SER A 135 -16.93 5.22 25.51
C SER A 135 -16.59 6.52 26.23
N SER A 136 -17.56 7.13 26.90
CA SER A 136 -17.39 8.33 27.74
C SER A 136 -18.08 8.14 29.08
N GLY A 137 -17.63 8.90 30.08
CA GLY A 137 -18.17 8.87 31.43
C GLY A 137 -17.30 8.07 32.39
N ASP A 138 -17.94 7.57 33.45
CA ASP A 138 -17.31 6.75 34.48
C ASP A 138 -17.91 5.33 34.52
N LEU A 139 -17.64 4.56 35.58
CA LEU A 139 -18.13 3.18 35.69
C LEU A 139 -19.63 3.08 36.03
N VAL A 140 -20.29 4.20 36.32
CA VAL A 140 -21.70 4.27 36.77
C VAL A 140 -22.57 4.98 35.74
N ASN A 141 -22.11 6.13 35.22
CA ASN A 141 -22.75 6.88 34.16
C ASN A 141 -21.83 6.87 32.94
N ARG A 142 -22.20 6.06 31.93
CA ARG A 142 -21.36 5.78 30.77
C ARG A 142 -22.19 5.77 29.52
N ASP A 143 -21.64 6.24 28.41
CA ASP A 143 -22.20 6.02 27.08
C ASP A 143 -21.17 5.28 26.23
N ASP A 144 -21.60 4.17 25.61
CA ASP A 144 -20.76 3.41 24.67
C ASP A 144 -21.22 3.68 23.24
N TYR A 145 -20.29 4.10 22.39
CA TYR A 145 -20.55 4.44 21.00
C TYR A 145 -20.05 3.35 20.08
N TRP A 146 -20.98 2.51 19.65
CA TRP A 146 -20.74 1.43 18.70
C TRP A 146 -20.61 2.00 17.29
N PRO A 147 -19.48 1.79 16.60
CA PRO A 147 -19.25 2.33 15.27
C PRO A 147 -19.92 1.49 14.18
N ALA A 148 -20.32 2.13 13.09
CA ALA A 148 -20.43 1.49 11.78
C ALA A 148 -19.70 2.35 10.73
N ILE A 149 -19.17 1.66 9.73
CA ILE A 149 -18.47 2.28 8.60
C ILE A 149 -19.23 1.88 7.33
N GLU A 150 -19.95 2.83 6.75
CA GLU A 150 -20.71 2.62 5.52
C GLU A 150 -19.88 3.11 4.33
N LEU A 151 -19.62 2.25 3.34
CA LEU A 151 -19.05 2.67 2.07
C LEU A 151 -20.14 3.39 1.27
N VAL A 152 -19.94 4.67 0.96
CA VAL A 152 -20.97 5.51 0.33
C VAL A 152 -20.62 5.97 -1.08
N GLY A 153 -19.35 5.91 -1.48
CA GLY A 153 -18.95 6.31 -2.82
C GLY A 153 -17.52 5.95 -3.19
N GLY A 154 -17.16 6.22 -4.44
CA GLY A 154 -15.79 6.06 -4.95
C GLY A 154 -15.69 6.41 -6.42
N VAL A 155 -14.46 6.51 -6.91
CA VAL A 155 -14.10 6.84 -8.29
C VAL A 155 -13.16 5.76 -8.80
N PRO A 156 -13.39 5.17 -9.99
CA PRO A 156 -14.38 5.55 -11.02
C PRO A 156 -15.81 5.09 -10.74
N ALA A 157 -16.00 4.13 -9.84
CA ALA A 157 -17.29 3.69 -9.35
C ALA A 157 -17.17 3.38 -7.85
N LYS A 158 -18.30 3.23 -7.16
CA LYS A 158 -18.33 2.79 -5.76
C LYS A 158 -17.71 1.38 -5.67
N PRO A 159 -16.62 1.18 -4.91
CA PRO A 159 -16.01 -0.13 -4.74
C PRO A 159 -16.86 -1.01 -3.82
N THR A 160 -16.35 -2.18 -3.47
CA THR A 160 -16.95 -3.03 -2.42
C THR A 160 -15.92 -3.40 -1.36
N PHE A 161 -16.37 -3.65 -0.14
CA PHE A 161 -15.51 -4.24 0.89
C PHE A 161 -15.52 -5.76 0.79
N THR A 162 -14.33 -6.34 0.91
CA THR A 162 -14.12 -7.77 1.14
C THR A 162 -13.33 -7.90 2.43
N GLN A 163 -13.82 -8.71 3.38
CA GLN A 163 -13.11 -8.95 4.62
C GLN A 163 -11.82 -9.74 4.36
N VAL A 164 -10.71 -9.22 4.84
CA VAL A 164 -9.40 -9.90 4.77
C VAL A 164 -9.05 -10.51 6.13
N ALA A 165 -9.26 -9.76 7.22
CA ALA A 165 -8.95 -10.21 8.57
C ALA A 165 -9.73 -9.46 9.65
N GLY A 166 -9.78 -10.05 10.85
CA GLY A 166 -10.36 -9.42 12.05
C GLY A 166 -11.87 -9.23 11.98
N PHE A 167 -12.35 -8.13 12.55
CA PHE A 167 -13.75 -7.79 12.78
C PHE A 167 -14.52 -8.79 13.68
N PRO A 168 -13.98 -9.28 14.80
CA PRO A 168 -14.76 -10.09 15.75
C PRO A 168 -16.00 -9.29 16.21
N GLY A 169 -17.19 -9.91 16.27
CA GLY A 169 -18.42 -9.21 16.66
C GLY A 169 -18.96 -8.19 15.65
N TYR A 170 -18.30 -8.04 14.50
CA TYR A 170 -18.72 -7.19 13.40
C TYR A 170 -18.93 -8.03 12.14
N ARG A 171 -19.92 -7.64 11.36
CA ARG A 171 -20.15 -8.19 10.03
C ARG A 171 -19.59 -7.23 8.99
N VAL A 172 -18.81 -7.78 8.06
CA VAL A 172 -18.41 -7.07 6.83
C VAL A 172 -19.35 -7.49 5.70
N THR A 173 -19.98 -6.50 5.08
CA THR A 173 -20.72 -6.66 3.82
C THR A 173 -20.01 -5.90 2.71
N ALA A 174 -20.46 -6.06 1.46
CA ALA A 174 -19.93 -5.32 0.33
C ALA A 174 -19.96 -3.78 0.51
N SER A 175 -20.82 -3.24 1.40
CA SER A 175 -20.99 -1.81 1.58
C SER A 175 -20.87 -1.31 3.02
N ALA A 176 -20.60 -2.18 3.99
CA ALA A 176 -20.55 -1.76 5.39
C ALA A 176 -19.70 -2.68 6.27
N ILE A 177 -19.16 -2.10 7.34
CA ILE A 177 -18.66 -2.79 8.53
C ILE A 177 -19.57 -2.36 9.68
N GLU A 178 -20.33 -3.29 10.25
CA GLU A 178 -21.36 -2.99 11.25
C GLU A 178 -21.35 -4.05 12.35
N PRO A 179 -21.70 -3.70 13.60
CA PRO A 179 -21.76 -4.68 14.67
C PRO A 179 -22.86 -5.71 14.36
N GLU A 180 -22.60 -6.98 14.65
CA GLU A 180 -23.64 -8.01 14.51
C GLU A 180 -24.81 -7.78 15.48
N TRP A 181 -24.48 -7.25 16.67
CA TRP A 181 -25.41 -6.92 17.73
C TRP A 181 -24.90 -5.71 18.48
N VAL A 182 -25.81 -4.83 18.86
CA VAL A 182 -25.53 -3.74 19.82
C VAL A 182 -26.15 -4.13 21.15
N TYR A 183 -25.36 -4.04 22.23
CA TYR A 183 -25.78 -4.45 23.57
C TYR A 183 -25.01 -3.69 24.66
N LEU A 184 -25.47 -3.86 25.90
CA LEU A 184 -24.76 -3.38 27.08
C LEU A 184 -23.49 -4.21 27.31
N ALA A 185 -22.36 -3.72 26.81
CA ALA A 185 -21.04 -4.30 26.96
C ALA A 185 -20.37 -4.09 28.33
N GLU A 186 -19.76 -5.13 28.89
CA GLU A 186 -18.93 -5.01 30.10
C GLU A 186 -17.51 -4.48 29.81
N SER A 187 -17.11 -4.40 28.54
CA SER A 187 -15.77 -4.03 28.07
C SER A 187 -15.83 -3.25 26.76
N THR A 188 -14.88 -2.36 26.53
CA THR A 188 -14.74 -1.62 25.28
C THR A 188 -13.50 -2.09 24.53
N THR A 189 -13.38 -3.38 24.25
CA THR A 189 -12.25 -3.96 23.51
C THR A 189 -12.59 -4.12 22.03
N CYS A 190 -11.59 -4.45 21.20
CA CYS A 190 -11.82 -4.90 19.83
C CYS A 190 -12.85 -6.04 19.83
N GLY A 191 -13.91 -5.87 19.04
CA GLY A 191 -15.04 -6.78 18.86
C GLY A 191 -16.14 -6.74 19.90
N VAL A 192 -16.05 -5.82 20.86
CA VAL A 192 -17.11 -5.59 21.84
C VAL A 192 -17.62 -4.15 21.79
N VAL A 193 -16.80 -3.14 21.52
CA VAL A 193 -17.27 -1.77 21.20
C VAL A 193 -16.37 -1.13 20.16
N TYR A 194 -15.07 -1.39 20.25
CA TYR A 194 -14.15 -1.00 19.21
C TYR A 194 -14.18 -2.00 18.06
N THR A 195 -14.09 -1.52 16.84
CA THR A 195 -13.93 -2.35 15.65
C THR A 195 -12.47 -2.33 15.19
N CYS A 196 -11.95 -3.53 14.92
CA CYS A 196 -10.56 -3.76 14.56
C CYS A 196 -10.53 -4.87 13.49
N GLY A 197 -9.92 -4.62 12.34
CA GLY A 197 -9.92 -5.53 11.22
C GLY A 197 -9.32 -4.93 9.95
N THR A 198 -9.19 -5.75 8.90
CA THR A 198 -8.80 -5.29 7.57
C THR A 198 -9.83 -5.67 6.52
N VAL A 199 -10.24 -4.67 5.73
CA VAL A 199 -11.00 -4.89 4.50
C VAL A 199 -10.15 -4.53 3.28
N GLN A 200 -10.28 -5.32 2.22
CA GLN A 200 -9.88 -4.92 0.87
C GLN A 200 -10.98 -4.06 0.27
N VAL A 201 -10.60 -2.90 -0.27
CA VAL A 201 -11.47 -2.05 -1.08
C VAL A 201 -11.38 -2.54 -2.53
N SER A 202 -12.29 -3.42 -2.92
CA SER A 202 -12.17 -4.21 -4.14
C SER A 202 -12.35 -3.35 -5.40
N GLY A 203 -11.40 -3.44 -6.33
CA GLY A 203 -11.35 -2.74 -7.61
C GLY A 203 -10.18 -1.77 -7.77
N ILE A 204 -10.11 -1.12 -8.93
CA ILE A 204 -9.16 -0.02 -9.18
C ILE A 204 -9.81 1.28 -8.76
N VAL A 205 -9.26 1.94 -7.73
CA VAL A 205 -9.85 3.14 -7.12
C VAL A 205 -8.90 4.33 -7.15
N ARG A 206 -9.42 5.49 -7.53
CA ARG A 206 -8.76 6.79 -7.33
C ARG A 206 -9.18 7.42 -6.00
N SER A 207 -10.40 7.16 -5.57
CA SER A 207 -10.88 7.49 -4.25
C SER A 207 -11.99 6.55 -3.81
N PHE A 208 -12.21 6.47 -2.51
CA PHE A 208 -13.41 5.90 -1.91
C PHE A 208 -13.83 6.75 -0.71
N THR A 209 -15.14 6.78 -0.45
CA THR A 209 -15.72 7.55 0.64
C THR A 209 -16.46 6.63 1.58
N VAL A 210 -16.13 6.72 2.87
CA VAL A 210 -16.87 6.05 3.94
C VAL A 210 -17.62 7.07 4.77
N LYS A 211 -18.74 6.67 5.35
CA LYS A 211 -19.48 7.41 6.35
C LYS A 211 -19.32 6.71 7.69
N LEU A 212 -18.86 7.46 8.69
CA LEU A 212 -18.81 7.02 10.07
C LEU A 212 -20.17 7.23 10.71
N ARG A 213 -20.65 6.21 11.41
CA ARG A 213 -21.90 6.23 12.17
C ARG A 213 -21.62 5.74 13.59
N ALA A 214 -22.40 6.22 14.54
CA ALA A 214 -22.35 5.81 15.94
C ALA A 214 -23.74 5.38 16.39
N HIS A 215 -23.81 4.29 17.16
CA HIS A 215 -25.00 3.87 17.88
C HIS A 215 -24.70 3.95 19.39
N ASP A 216 -25.52 4.71 20.11
CA ASP A 216 -25.31 5.04 21.51
C ASP A 216 -25.99 4.03 22.43
N VAL A 217 -25.22 3.48 23.37
CA VAL A 217 -25.69 2.60 24.43
C VAL A 217 -25.42 3.24 25.79
N HIS A 218 -26.48 3.66 26.47
CA HIS A 218 -26.43 4.44 27.69
C HIS A 218 -26.51 3.59 28.98
N TYR A 219 -25.69 3.94 29.97
CA TYR A 219 -25.67 3.41 31.33
C TYR A 219 -25.91 4.53 32.34
N GLY A 220 -26.74 4.24 33.35
CA GLY A 220 -26.99 5.16 34.46
C GLY A 220 -28.12 6.13 34.16
N THR A 221 -28.01 7.35 34.70
CA THR A 221 -29.04 8.40 34.56
C THR A 221 -28.51 9.65 33.89
N ASP A 222 -27.19 9.86 33.90
CA ASP A 222 -26.56 11.08 33.39
C ASP A 222 -25.91 10.82 32.03
N ARG A 223 -26.31 11.61 31.02
CA ARG A 223 -25.69 11.57 29.69
C ARG A 223 -24.31 12.20 29.72
N THR A 224 -23.42 11.64 28.91
CA THR A 224 -22.04 12.08 28.75
C THR A 224 -21.86 12.80 27.42
N THR A 225 -20.66 13.35 27.18
CA THR A 225 -20.35 13.97 25.89
C THR A 225 -20.26 12.91 24.81
N PRO A 226 -21.03 13.02 23.70
CA PRO A 226 -20.91 12.10 22.58
C PRO A 226 -19.51 12.10 22.04
N GLN A 227 -18.83 10.95 22.10
CA GLN A 227 -17.46 10.83 21.61
C GLN A 227 -17.16 9.46 20.99
N MET A 228 -16.42 9.44 19.89
CA MET A 228 -15.90 8.20 19.33
C MET A 228 -14.54 8.42 18.70
N TRP A 229 -13.66 7.43 18.84
CA TRP A 229 -12.40 7.41 18.12
C TRP A 229 -12.60 6.81 16.73
N ALA A 230 -11.83 7.27 15.76
CA ALA A 230 -11.68 6.60 14.47
C ALA A 230 -10.20 6.48 14.10
N ALA A 231 -9.76 5.26 13.83
CA ALA A 231 -8.35 4.93 13.65
C ALA A 231 -8.15 4.11 12.37
N PHE A 232 -7.42 4.69 11.40
CA PHE A 232 -7.25 4.11 10.06
C PHE A 232 -5.80 4.10 9.58
N LYS A 233 -5.38 2.97 9.01
CA LYS A 233 -4.14 2.81 8.24
C LYS A 233 -4.51 2.28 6.85
N LEU A 234 -3.61 2.46 5.89
CA LEU A 234 -3.73 1.82 4.57
C LEU A 234 -2.44 1.11 4.20
N SER A 235 -2.59 0.01 3.46
CA SER A 235 -1.50 -0.62 2.73
C SER A 235 -1.96 -0.93 1.31
N LEU A 236 -0.98 -1.14 0.44
CA LEU A 236 -1.19 -1.53 -0.96
C LEU A 236 -0.45 -2.84 -1.17
N THR A 237 -0.98 -3.65 -2.07
CA THR A 237 -0.22 -4.74 -2.64
C THR A 237 0.82 -4.20 -3.61
N GLU A 238 1.93 -4.93 -3.68
CA GLU A 238 3.08 -4.56 -4.48
C GLU A 238 3.46 -5.76 -5.34
N ASP A 239 4.15 -5.45 -6.41
CA ASP A 239 4.78 -6.38 -7.32
C ASP A 239 6.30 -6.20 -7.21
N GLY A 240 7.08 -7.27 -7.35
CA GLY A 240 8.43 -7.37 -6.85
C GLY A 240 9.32 -8.22 -7.73
N SER A 241 10.40 -7.60 -8.21
CA SER A 241 11.37 -8.19 -9.12
C SER A 241 11.94 -9.54 -8.64
N ASP A 242 12.29 -10.47 -9.53
CA ASP A 242 12.80 -11.78 -9.13
C ASP A 242 14.14 -12.19 -9.80
N ALA A 243 14.84 -11.28 -10.47
CA ALA A 243 16.19 -11.54 -10.97
C ALA A 243 17.19 -11.84 -9.83
N PRO A 244 18.32 -12.51 -10.11
CA PRO A 244 19.35 -12.81 -9.12
C PRO A 244 19.79 -11.56 -8.35
N ALA A 245 20.11 -11.74 -7.07
CA ALA A 245 20.39 -10.63 -6.14
C ALA A 245 21.44 -9.61 -6.63
N SER A 246 22.36 -10.00 -7.52
CA SER A 246 23.35 -9.10 -8.12
C SER A 246 22.74 -8.00 -9.00
N TYR A 247 21.56 -8.23 -9.58
CA TYR A 247 20.81 -7.25 -10.39
C TYR A 247 20.06 -6.22 -9.53
N GLY A 248 19.96 -6.45 -8.22
CA GLY A 248 19.26 -5.59 -7.27
C GLY A 248 17.73 -5.70 -7.33
N ALA A 249 17.07 -5.11 -6.34
CA ALA A 249 15.62 -5.23 -6.14
C ALA A 249 14.84 -4.02 -6.67
N ALA A 250 13.67 -4.29 -7.24
CA ALA A 250 12.68 -3.29 -7.60
C ALA A 250 11.30 -3.73 -7.11
N SER A 251 10.46 -2.77 -6.72
CA SER A 251 9.07 -3.07 -6.34
C SER A 251 8.13 -1.95 -6.72
N HIS A 252 6.93 -2.33 -7.13
CA HIS A 252 5.94 -1.45 -7.75
C HIS A 252 4.62 -1.55 -6.98
N ALA A 253 4.01 -0.41 -6.64
CA ALA A 253 2.61 -0.46 -6.21
C ALA A 253 1.72 -0.91 -7.38
N ILE A 254 0.84 -1.88 -7.17
CA ILE A 254 -0.03 -2.37 -8.23
C ILE A 254 -1.16 -1.37 -8.45
N THR A 255 -1.34 -0.97 -9.72
CA THR A 255 -2.28 0.10 -10.09
C THR A 255 -3.15 -0.31 -11.28
N ASP A 256 -3.51 0.65 -12.12
CA ASP A 256 -4.35 0.46 -13.31
C ASP A 256 -3.58 0.05 -14.56
N SER A 257 -2.26 0.03 -14.47
CA SER A 257 -1.36 -0.25 -15.59
C SER A 257 -0.35 -1.31 -15.16
N TYR A 258 -0.05 -2.24 -16.05
CA TYR A 258 0.79 -3.42 -15.79
C TYR A 258 1.33 -4.00 -17.12
N LEU A 259 2.40 -4.78 -17.05
CA LEU A 259 3.05 -5.48 -18.15
C LEU A 259 2.26 -6.76 -18.49
N GLY A 260 2.40 -7.26 -19.72
CA GLY A 260 1.81 -8.55 -20.07
C GLY A 260 0.28 -8.61 -20.06
N GLU A 261 -0.27 -9.78 -19.70
CA GLU A 261 -1.71 -10.11 -19.74
C GLU A 261 -2.38 -9.95 -18.36
N SER A 262 -1.64 -10.27 -17.29
CA SER A 262 -2.10 -10.19 -15.90
C SER A 262 -1.09 -9.48 -15.00
N VAL A 263 -1.49 -9.22 -13.76
CA VAL A 263 -0.60 -8.71 -12.71
C VAL A 263 -0.93 -9.43 -11.42
N SER A 264 0.13 -9.85 -10.75
CA SER A 264 0.11 -10.61 -9.51
C SER A 264 0.54 -9.71 -8.35
N ALA A 265 0.07 -10.03 -7.14
CA ALA A 265 0.51 -9.33 -5.93
C ALA A 265 1.53 -10.18 -5.20
N ASP A 266 2.72 -9.62 -5.02
CA ASP A 266 3.79 -10.27 -4.30
C ASP A 266 3.78 -9.91 -2.84
N HIS A 267 4.08 -10.91 -2.03
CA HIS A 267 4.10 -10.77 -0.58
C HIS A 267 2.80 -10.15 -0.03
N PRO A 268 1.60 -10.67 -0.40
CA PRO A 268 0.33 -10.09 0.02
C PRO A 268 0.18 -10.04 1.57
N ASP A 269 0.95 -10.86 2.26
CA ASP A 269 0.97 -11.00 3.71
C ASP A 269 1.96 -10.04 4.43
N ALA A 270 2.73 -9.22 3.70
CA ALA A 270 3.70 -8.29 4.28
C ALA A 270 3.85 -6.95 3.54
N VAL A 271 3.82 -5.83 4.27
CA VAL A 271 4.28 -4.51 3.80
C VAL A 271 5.81 -4.45 3.80
N SER A 272 6.44 -3.98 2.72
CA SER A 272 7.88 -3.69 2.76
C SER A 272 8.18 -2.25 3.13
N MET A 273 9.35 -2.03 3.72
CA MET A 273 9.95 -0.69 3.85
C MET A 273 11.09 -0.44 2.87
N THR A 274 11.54 -1.48 2.16
CA THR A 274 12.57 -1.44 1.11
C THR A 274 12.12 -2.21 -0.13
N PRO A 275 12.62 -1.88 -1.33
CA PRO A 275 12.34 -2.71 -2.51
C PRO A 275 12.72 -4.16 -2.23
N ARG A 276 11.89 -5.09 -2.68
CA ARG A 276 12.06 -6.53 -2.47
C ARG A 276 12.42 -7.22 -3.76
N ALA A 277 13.04 -8.38 -3.60
CA ALA A 277 13.11 -9.36 -4.65
C ALA A 277 12.51 -10.68 -4.17
N LEU A 278 11.81 -11.37 -5.06
CA LEU A 278 11.36 -12.74 -4.85
C LEU A 278 12.53 -13.73 -4.98
N PRO A 279 12.35 -15.00 -4.59
CA PRO A 279 13.24 -16.07 -5.02
C PRO A 279 13.36 -16.09 -6.55
N VAL A 280 14.52 -16.49 -7.05
CA VAL A 280 14.84 -16.37 -8.48
C VAL A 280 13.88 -17.17 -9.36
N ASP A 281 13.27 -16.51 -10.37
CA ASP A 281 12.41 -17.13 -11.39
C ASP A 281 11.17 -17.80 -10.75
N THR A 282 10.52 -17.09 -9.83
CA THR A 282 9.32 -17.58 -9.11
C THR A 282 8.10 -16.69 -9.23
N ASP A 283 8.22 -15.52 -9.85
CA ASP A 283 7.09 -14.66 -10.15
C ASP A 283 6.29 -15.14 -11.37
N ASP A 284 5.02 -14.72 -11.47
CA ASP A 284 4.12 -14.99 -12.59
C ASP A 284 4.36 -14.01 -13.76
N ASP A 285 5.60 -13.98 -14.24
CA ASP A 285 6.05 -13.09 -15.32
C ASP A 285 5.48 -13.49 -16.70
N ASP A 286 4.64 -12.63 -17.29
CA ASP A 286 3.90 -12.99 -18.52
C ASP A 286 4.10 -12.03 -19.71
N ALA A 287 4.91 -10.97 -19.58
CA ALA A 287 5.14 -10.02 -20.67
C ALA A 287 6.07 -10.52 -21.79
N VAL A 288 6.83 -11.60 -21.56
CA VAL A 288 7.74 -12.19 -22.56
C VAL A 288 7.46 -13.67 -22.72
N GLY A 289 6.69 -14.00 -23.76
CA GLY A 289 6.43 -15.40 -24.09
C GLY A 289 7.71 -16.20 -24.40
N SER A 290 7.68 -17.50 -24.10
CA SER A 290 8.83 -18.42 -24.20
C SER A 290 9.61 -18.35 -25.52
N ALA A 291 8.95 -18.12 -26.65
CA ALA A 291 9.61 -17.96 -27.96
C ALA A 291 10.54 -16.73 -28.07
N ARG A 292 10.40 -15.76 -27.16
CA ARG A 292 11.16 -14.50 -27.12
C ARG A 292 12.23 -14.48 -26.02
N THR A 293 12.33 -15.55 -25.23
CA THR A 293 13.42 -15.75 -24.28
C THR A 293 14.74 -16.09 -24.99
N ARG A 294 14.70 -16.56 -26.24
CA ARG A 294 15.88 -16.64 -27.12
C ARG A 294 15.94 -15.42 -28.03
N MET A 295 16.94 -14.57 -27.81
CA MET A 295 17.14 -13.34 -28.57
C MET A 295 18.28 -13.50 -29.56
N THR A 296 17.92 -13.65 -30.83
CA THR A 296 18.88 -13.69 -31.93
C THR A 296 19.34 -12.28 -32.31
N LEU A 297 20.62 -12.01 -32.12
CA LEU A 297 21.22 -10.68 -32.29
C LEU A 297 21.65 -10.48 -33.76
N ARG A 298 20.88 -9.66 -34.49
CA ARG A 298 21.17 -9.26 -35.88
C ARG A 298 21.74 -7.84 -35.89
N GLY A 299 23.04 -7.72 -36.13
CA GLY A 299 23.69 -6.41 -36.14
C GLY A 299 23.81 -5.82 -34.72
N ARG A 300 23.46 -4.54 -34.57
CA ARG A 300 23.58 -3.81 -33.30
C ARG A 300 22.26 -3.37 -32.69
N ASP A 301 21.12 -3.78 -33.25
CA ASP A 301 19.82 -3.34 -32.76
C ASP A 301 18.95 -4.54 -32.37
N VAL A 302 18.31 -4.44 -31.21
CA VAL A 302 17.33 -5.41 -30.70
C VAL A 302 16.02 -4.68 -30.47
N ALA A 303 14.90 -5.30 -30.87
CA ALA A 303 13.58 -4.74 -30.63
C ALA A 303 12.67 -5.78 -29.97
N LEU A 304 11.89 -5.35 -28.98
CA LEU A 304 10.90 -6.17 -28.28
C LEU A 304 9.57 -5.43 -28.23
N SER A 305 8.50 -6.15 -28.58
CA SER A 305 7.12 -5.66 -28.44
C SER A 305 6.48 -6.30 -27.21
N VAL A 306 6.49 -5.59 -26.09
CA VAL A 306 6.01 -6.06 -24.79
C VAL A 306 4.49 -5.82 -24.72
N PRO A 307 3.64 -6.82 -24.49
CA PRO A 307 2.23 -6.60 -24.18
C PRO A 307 2.13 -5.76 -22.90
N VAL A 308 1.15 -4.88 -22.82
CA VAL A 308 0.91 -4.07 -21.62
C VAL A 308 -0.58 -3.82 -21.47
N LYS A 309 -1.02 -3.49 -20.27
CA LYS A 309 -2.25 -2.75 -20.06
C LYS A 309 -1.91 -1.37 -19.51
N SER A 310 -2.41 -0.33 -20.17
CA SER A 310 -2.19 1.06 -19.77
C SER A 310 -3.54 1.71 -19.45
N GLY A 311 -3.89 1.75 -18.17
CA GLY A 311 -5.03 2.53 -17.66
C GLY A 311 -4.74 4.03 -17.62
N SER A 312 -3.46 4.39 -17.53
CA SER A 312 -2.97 5.76 -17.59
C SER A 312 -1.66 5.85 -18.37
N ALA A 313 -1.28 7.07 -18.79
CA ALA A 313 -0.01 7.30 -19.49
C ALA A 313 1.15 6.77 -18.66
N SER A 314 1.91 5.84 -19.25
CA SER A 314 2.93 5.05 -18.58
C SER A 314 4.24 5.05 -19.38
N ASN A 315 5.34 4.91 -18.67
CA ASN A 315 6.69 4.74 -19.19
C ASN A 315 7.06 3.27 -19.01
N VAL A 316 7.55 2.66 -20.07
CA VAL A 316 8.07 1.29 -20.05
C VAL A 316 9.56 1.38 -20.29
N ALA A 317 10.34 0.74 -19.44
CA ALA A 317 11.76 0.55 -19.65
C ALA A 317 12.11 -0.93 -19.59
N GLY A 318 13.16 -1.30 -20.31
CA GLY A 318 13.74 -2.62 -20.21
C GLY A 318 15.25 -2.56 -20.21
N TRP A 319 15.87 -3.42 -19.41
CA TRP A 319 17.32 -3.62 -19.35
C TRP A 319 17.64 -5.03 -19.77
N ILE A 320 18.65 -5.22 -20.61
CA ILE A 320 19.19 -6.54 -20.98
C ILE A 320 20.66 -6.54 -20.62
N ASP A 321 21.09 -7.47 -19.74
CA ASP A 321 22.51 -7.61 -19.38
C ASP A 321 23.28 -8.26 -20.54
N PHE A 322 23.72 -7.41 -21.48
CA PHE A 322 24.35 -7.78 -22.73
C PHE A 322 25.79 -8.24 -22.53
N ASP A 323 26.50 -7.66 -21.57
CA ASP A 323 27.90 -8.01 -21.30
C ASP A 323 28.04 -9.16 -20.27
N ARG A 324 26.91 -9.60 -19.70
CA ARG A 324 26.75 -10.73 -18.75
C ARG A 324 27.55 -10.51 -17.48
N ASN A 325 27.54 -9.29 -16.97
CA ASN A 325 28.30 -8.90 -15.77
C ASN A 325 27.50 -9.03 -14.47
N GLY A 326 26.22 -9.43 -14.54
CA GLY A 326 25.37 -9.68 -13.39
C GLY A 326 24.69 -8.44 -12.81
N ARG A 327 24.69 -7.31 -13.52
CA ARG A 327 23.95 -6.08 -13.16
C ARG A 327 23.32 -5.48 -14.42
N PHE A 328 22.34 -4.61 -14.22
CA PHE A 328 21.76 -3.80 -15.29
C PHE A 328 22.44 -2.45 -15.37
N ASP A 329 23.15 -2.20 -16.48
CA ASP A 329 23.87 -0.96 -16.72
C ASP A 329 23.01 0.10 -17.44
N ALA A 330 23.45 1.36 -17.40
CA ALA A 330 22.67 2.47 -17.96
C ALA A 330 22.58 2.43 -19.50
N ASP A 331 23.62 1.91 -20.17
CA ASP A 331 23.67 1.72 -21.63
C ASP A 331 22.93 0.46 -22.10
N GLU A 332 22.43 -0.35 -21.17
CA GLU A 332 21.60 -1.54 -21.45
C GLU A 332 20.09 -1.22 -21.44
N ARG A 333 19.73 0.04 -21.17
CA ARG A 333 18.34 0.46 -21.04
C ARG A 333 17.73 0.90 -22.38
N ALA A 334 16.57 0.35 -22.70
CA ALA A 334 15.63 0.93 -23.65
C ALA A 334 14.43 1.51 -22.89
N THR A 335 13.82 2.56 -23.45
CA THR A 335 12.63 3.18 -22.87
C THR A 335 11.63 3.58 -23.94
N THR A 336 10.34 3.50 -23.63
CA THR A 336 9.25 4.00 -24.47
C THR A 336 8.10 4.49 -23.59
N GLN A 337 7.16 5.19 -24.20
CA GLN A 337 5.93 5.63 -23.52
C GLN A 337 4.72 4.98 -24.17
N VAL A 338 3.74 4.62 -23.36
CA VAL A 338 2.45 4.08 -23.79
C VAL A 338 1.35 4.93 -23.16
N SER A 339 0.33 5.28 -23.92
CA SER A 339 -0.78 6.10 -23.45
C SER A 339 -2.08 5.59 -24.07
N GLY A 340 -2.68 4.60 -23.42
CA GLY A 340 -3.71 3.78 -24.04
C GLY A 340 -3.12 2.86 -25.11
N GLY A 341 -3.60 1.62 -25.15
CA GLY A 341 -3.04 0.58 -26.01
C GLY A 341 -2.46 -0.58 -25.21
N ASN A 342 -2.04 -1.59 -25.96
CA ASN A 342 -1.79 -2.94 -25.47
C ASN A 342 -0.40 -3.48 -25.84
N THR A 343 0.50 -2.59 -26.29
CA THR A 343 1.87 -2.97 -26.63
C THR A 343 2.84 -1.81 -26.46
N ALA A 344 3.95 -2.04 -25.76
CA ALA A 344 5.12 -1.16 -25.68
C ALA A 344 6.22 -1.68 -26.61
N LYS A 345 6.83 -0.79 -27.40
CA LYS A 345 7.95 -1.15 -28.28
C LYS A 345 9.26 -0.62 -27.71
N LEU A 346 10.11 -1.53 -27.26
CA LEU A 346 11.44 -1.24 -26.76
C LEU A 346 12.47 -1.53 -27.86
N HIS A 347 13.45 -0.62 -27.96
CA HIS A 347 14.53 -0.70 -28.94
C HIS A 347 15.85 -0.44 -28.22
N TRP A 348 16.72 -1.45 -28.21
CA TRP A 348 18.07 -1.37 -27.66
C TRP A 348 19.08 -1.25 -28.79
N THR A 349 20.07 -0.39 -28.60
CA THR A 349 21.34 -0.48 -29.32
C THR A 349 22.28 -1.32 -28.47
N ILE A 350 22.72 -2.47 -28.98
CA ILE A 350 23.61 -3.40 -28.29
C ILE A 350 24.90 -2.65 -27.90
N PRO A 351 25.28 -2.65 -26.61
CA PRO A 351 26.53 -2.08 -26.12
C PRO A 351 27.76 -2.65 -26.83
N ARG A 352 28.89 -1.98 -26.66
CA ARG A 352 30.15 -2.44 -27.28
C ARG A 352 30.58 -3.81 -26.76
N LEU A 353 30.31 -4.09 -25.49
CA LEU A 353 30.59 -5.37 -24.88
C LEU A 353 29.33 -6.23 -24.99
N LEU A 354 29.43 -7.32 -25.76
CA LEU A 354 28.38 -8.30 -25.92
C LEU A 354 28.94 -9.68 -25.62
N ARG A 355 28.22 -10.46 -24.82
CA ARG A 355 28.50 -11.87 -24.57
C ARG A 355 27.24 -12.68 -24.82
N THR A 356 27.33 -13.65 -25.73
CA THR A 356 26.24 -14.62 -25.97
C THR A 356 26.07 -15.57 -24.78
N GLY A 357 24.92 -16.21 -24.68
CA GLY A 357 24.56 -17.14 -23.62
C GLY A 357 23.49 -16.60 -22.65
N PRO A 358 23.16 -17.38 -21.60
CA PRO A 358 22.09 -17.04 -20.69
C PRO A 358 22.42 -15.79 -19.86
N THR A 359 21.42 -14.92 -19.73
CA THR A 359 21.44 -13.65 -19.01
C THR A 359 20.03 -13.29 -18.53
N TRP A 360 19.86 -12.07 -18.02
CA TRP A 360 18.59 -11.56 -17.51
C TRP A 360 18.14 -10.31 -18.25
N MET A 361 16.83 -10.11 -18.26
CA MET A 361 16.18 -8.89 -18.71
C MET A 361 15.17 -8.43 -17.66
N ARG A 362 15.21 -7.15 -17.28
CA ARG A 362 14.16 -6.55 -16.43
C ARG A 362 13.28 -5.65 -17.26
N LEU A 363 11.98 -5.76 -17.10
CA LEU A 363 10.99 -4.84 -17.63
C LEU A 363 10.36 -4.08 -16.46
N ARG A 364 10.16 -2.76 -16.62
CA ARG A 364 9.47 -1.93 -15.63
C ARG A 364 8.45 -1.06 -16.34
N LEU A 365 7.21 -1.10 -15.87
CA LEU A 365 6.16 -0.15 -16.27
C LEU A 365 5.83 0.76 -15.09
N THR A 366 5.84 2.07 -15.29
CA THR A 366 5.49 3.05 -14.24
C THR A 366 4.84 4.31 -14.83
N ALA A 367 4.05 5.04 -14.04
CA ALA A 367 3.49 6.32 -14.45
C ALA A 367 4.55 7.45 -14.49
N LYS A 368 5.61 7.34 -13.68
CA LYS A 368 6.65 8.38 -13.53
C LYS A 368 7.91 8.02 -14.30
N SER A 369 8.34 8.91 -15.19
CA SER A 369 9.56 8.70 -15.97
C SER A 369 10.81 8.57 -15.08
N GLU A 370 10.85 9.22 -13.91
CA GLU A 370 11.98 9.13 -12.99
C GLU A 370 12.14 7.71 -12.42
N SER A 371 11.05 6.97 -12.25
CA SER A 371 11.06 5.61 -11.68
C SER A 371 11.64 4.57 -12.63
N VAL A 372 11.73 4.87 -13.92
CA VAL A 372 12.36 4.01 -14.94
C VAL A 372 13.77 4.47 -15.34
N THR A 373 14.34 5.42 -14.60
CA THR A 373 15.75 5.80 -14.81
C THR A 373 16.74 4.80 -14.20
N SER A 374 16.26 3.92 -13.32
CA SER A 374 17.04 2.86 -12.66
C SER A 374 16.31 1.52 -12.80
N ALA A 375 17.07 0.42 -12.88
CA ALA A 375 16.51 -0.94 -12.86
C ALA A 375 16.07 -1.37 -11.44
N THR A 376 16.44 -0.60 -10.42
CA THR A 376 16.19 -0.90 -9.00
C THR A 376 15.35 0.19 -8.34
N GLY A 377 14.83 -0.08 -7.15
CA GLY A 377 14.13 0.90 -6.34
C GLY A 377 12.61 0.84 -6.44
N TRP A 378 11.96 1.68 -5.65
CA TRP A 378 10.51 1.82 -5.60
C TRP A 378 9.94 2.49 -6.85
N ALA A 379 8.81 1.98 -7.32
CA ALA A 379 7.89 2.71 -8.16
C ALA A 379 6.53 2.82 -7.49
N ASP A 380 5.92 3.99 -7.61
CA ASP A 380 4.66 4.27 -6.96
C ASP A 380 3.45 3.85 -7.79
N SER A 381 3.69 3.13 -8.90
CA SER A 381 2.71 2.49 -9.76
C SER A 381 3.34 1.44 -10.67
N GLY A 382 2.52 0.53 -11.15
CA GLY A 382 2.82 -0.33 -12.29
C GLY A 382 3.28 -1.71 -11.86
N GLU A 383 4.28 -2.25 -12.55
CA GLU A 383 4.80 -3.61 -12.37
C GLU A 383 6.27 -3.68 -12.82
N VAL A 384 6.99 -4.66 -12.29
CA VAL A 384 8.33 -5.07 -12.66
C VAL A 384 8.36 -6.58 -12.93
N GLU A 385 8.85 -6.97 -14.10
CA GLU A 385 9.03 -8.38 -14.45
C GLU A 385 10.50 -8.65 -14.80
N ASP A 386 10.98 -9.85 -14.53
CA ASP A 386 12.37 -10.30 -14.69
C ASP A 386 12.47 -11.61 -15.48
N HIS A 387 12.90 -11.49 -16.74
CA HIS A 387 12.94 -12.61 -17.66
C HIS A 387 14.34 -13.18 -17.80
N ARG A 388 14.47 -14.49 -17.56
CA ARG A 388 15.66 -15.23 -17.99
C ARG A 388 15.65 -15.37 -19.51
N ILE A 389 16.72 -14.90 -20.15
CA ILE A 389 16.86 -14.93 -21.61
C ILE A 389 18.20 -15.54 -22.04
N ASP A 390 18.32 -15.90 -23.30
CA ASP A 390 19.53 -16.40 -23.94
C ASP A 390 19.87 -15.54 -25.16
N LEU A 391 21.08 -14.98 -25.15
CA LEU A 391 21.59 -14.14 -26.23
C LEU A 391 22.32 -15.00 -27.26
N GLU A 392 21.76 -15.11 -28.46
CA GLU A 392 22.32 -15.92 -29.54
C GLU A 392 22.90 -15.02 -30.63
N ALA A 393 24.15 -15.26 -31.02
CA ALA A 393 24.70 -14.63 -32.22
C ALA A 393 24.09 -15.31 -33.44
N VAL A 394 23.75 -14.51 -34.46
CA VAL A 394 23.50 -15.07 -35.79
C VAL A 394 24.84 -15.57 -36.31
N SER A 395 24.97 -16.88 -36.52
CA SER A 395 26.07 -17.38 -37.35
C SER A 395 25.93 -16.69 -38.71
N ALA A 396 26.98 -16.04 -39.17
CA ALA A 396 27.08 -15.73 -40.59
C ALA A 396 27.06 -17.09 -41.28
N ASP A 397 25.90 -17.51 -41.80
CA ASP A 397 25.86 -18.67 -42.66
C ASP A 397 26.79 -18.36 -43.83
N SER A 398 27.74 -19.27 -44.01
CA SER A 398 28.57 -19.39 -45.18
C SER A 398 27.67 -19.63 -46.39
N ASP A 399 27.15 -18.55 -46.99
CA ASP A 399 26.73 -18.53 -48.40
C ASP A 399 27.99 -18.53 -49.30
N ASP A 400 28.89 -19.46 -49.03
CA ASP A 400 30.05 -19.75 -49.86
C ASP A 400 30.26 -21.27 -49.79
N ASP A 401 29.42 -22.00 -50.52
CA ASP A 401 29.83 -23.23 -51.20
C ASP A 401 28.76 -23.71 -52.21
N ALA A 402 29.18 -23.66 -53.48
CA ALA A 402 28.68 -24.29 -54.71
C ALA A 402 27.68 -23.54 -55.60
#